data_AF-A0A1J9Q5I8-F1
#
_entry.id   AF-A0A1J9Q5I8-F1
#
_cell.length_a   1.000
_cell.length_b   1.000
_cell.length_c   1.000
_cell.angle_alpha   90.00
_cell.angle_beta   90.00
_cell.angle_gamma   90.00
#
_symmetry.space_group_name_H-M   'P 1'
#
loop_
_entity.id
_entity.type
_entity.pdbx_description
1 polymer ?
#
loop_
_entity_poly.entity_id
_entity_poly.type
_entity_poly.pdbx_seq_one_letter_code
_entity_poly.pdbx_strand_id
1 'polypeptide(L)'
;MSSSIWPTSELRSNPPLPTSALSPQELFNSIKKTILDSSESADLSYESIPPPAGLQLATSFREDPDIEGALPRSVFAFTTTISSNFVSYNSHTQTLTVRVKPTRVHDAHQPWLDHEMLDMVVSGFLSVAEKKFLKRLVGTTFQGFVASYEASSKEPDTCILPDAQPLPTVVFETGWSESWPRLDHDKDLWLLGGAPTVQLVFLIKWSKSDGNRVKGEIQVYGRDGTGEPTLLQIEPIFPVPLGDPDQTLPITRAQLFGASVFPGRSPTDTYNLSIANLRANADPFIRNMGFIPA
;
A
#
# COMPACT_ATOMS: atom_id res chain seq x y z
N MET A 1 -22.10 15.44 29.60
CA MET A 1 -21.90 14.15 28.89
C MET A 1 -20.55 14.26 28.21
N SER A 2 -19.57 13.50 28.70
CA SER A 2 -18.15 13.69 28.40
C SER A 2 -17.81 13.06 27.04
N SER A 3 -17.32 13.87 26.08
CA SER A 3 -16.76 13.38 24.83
C SER A 3 -15.28 13.05 25.06
N SER A 4 -14.91 11.77 25.03
CA SER A 4 -13.50 11.38 25.05
C SER A 4 -12.87 11.70 23.69
N ILE A 5 -12.01 12.70 23.67
CA ILE A 5 -11.13 13.02 22.53
C ILE A 5 -10.01 11.97 22.56
N TRP A 6 -9.97 11.10 21.56
CA TRP A 6 -8.88 10.14 21.38
C TRP A 6 -7.72 10.82 20.64
N PRO A 7 -6.50 10.89 21.20
CA PRO A 7 -5.35 11.41 20.47
C PRO A 7 -4.69 10.27 19.67
N THR A 8 -5.02 10.14 18.38
CA THR A 8 -4.29 9.23 17.47
C THR A 8 -3.12 9.97 16.85
N SER A 9 -1.96 9.92 17.52
CA SER A 9 -0.66 10.31 16.96
C SER A 9 0.11 9.04 16.62
N GLU A 10 0.46 8.83 15.34
CA GLU A 10 1.34 7.72 14.96
C GLU A 10 2.77 8.08 15.40
N LEU A 11 3.31 7.30 16.33
CA LEU A 11 4.67 7.47 16.85
C LEU A 11 5.60 6.56 16.06
N ARG A 12 6.54 7.14 15.30
CA ARG A 12 7.73 6.42 14.87
C ARG A 12 8.53 6.06 16.12
N SER A 13 8.45 4.82 16.57
CA SER A 13 9.41 4.27 17.51
C SER A 13 10.43 3.47 16.71
N ASN A 14 11.69 3.90 16.75
CA ASN A 14 12.82 3.01 16.47
C ASN A 14 13.13 2.36 17.83
N PRO A 15 12.58 1.19 18.18
CA PRO A 15 12.99 0.52 19.40
C PRO A 15 14.50 0.27 19.32
N PRO A 16 15.29 0.65 20.33
CA PRO A 16 16.72 0.40 20.32
C PRO A 16 16.96 -1.11 20.28
N LEU A 17 17.57 -1.59 19.19
CA LEU A 17 18.10 -2.95 19.13
C LEU A 17 19.24 -3.04 20.16
N PRO A 18 19.22 -4.03 21.08
CA PRO A 18 20.34 -4.23 22.00
C PRO A 18 21.63 -4.52 21.23
N THR A 19 22.75 -4.02 21.75
CA THR A 19 24.09 -3.94 21.12
C THR A 19 24.76 -5.28 20.80
N SER A 20 24.13 -6.42 21.13
CA SER A 20 24.56 -7.77 20.72
C SER A 20 23.64 -8.26 19.61
N ALA A 21 24.21 -8.89 18.57
CA ALA A 21 23.44 -9.52 17.50
C ALA A 21 22.47 -10.57 18.11
N LEU A 22 21.20 -10.18 18.26
CA LEU A 22 20.14 -11.08 18.69
C LEU A 22 20.05 -12.25 17.72
N SER A 23 19.86 -13.46 18.23
CA SER A 23 19.48 -14.57 17.38
C SER A 23 18.13 -14.27 16.68
N PRO A 24 17.83 -14.89 15.53
CA PRO A 24 16.55 -14.71 14.86
C PRO A 24 15.34 -14.97 15.78
N GLN A 25 15.45 -15.94 16.71
CA GLN A 25 14.39 -16.25 17.66
C GLN A 25 14.18 -15.15 18.72
N GLU A 26 15.27 -14.58 19.24
CA GLU A 26 15.18 -13.47 20.20
C GLU A 26 14.62 -12.22 19.54
N LEU A 27 15.04 -11.93 18.30
CA LEU A 27 14.51 -10.84 17.51
C LEU A 27 13.01 -11.04 17.23
N PHE A 28 12.61 -12.25 16.85
CA PHE A 28 11.21 -12.61 16.65
C PHE A 28 10.37 -12.33 17.90
N ASN A 29 10.79 -12.84 19.05
CA ASN A 29 10.07 -12.69 20.32
C ASN A 29 9.98 -11.22 20.76
N SER A 30 11.05 -10.44 20.55
CA SER A 30 11.10 -9.02 20.89
C SER A 30 10.12 -8.20 20.03
N ILE A 31 10.10 -8.44 18.73
CA ILE A 31 9.19 -7.77 17.80
C ILE A 31 7.74 -8.20 18.12
N LYS A 32 7.48 -9.51 18.28
CA LYS A 32 6.16 -10.05 18.69
C LYS A 32 5.62 -9.34 19.92
N LYS A 33 6.44 -9.20 20.96
CA LYS A 33 6.03 -8.49 22.18
C LYS A 33 5.67 -7.02 21.89
N THR A 34 6.50 -6.31 21.13
CA THR A 34 6.26 -4.90 20.76
C THR A 34 4.91 -4.74 20.04
N ILE A 35 4.58 -5.68 19.17
CA ILE A 35 3.32 -5.70 18.42
C ILE A 35 2.14 -5.87 19.37
N LEU A 36 2.18 -6.90 20.23
CA LEU A 36 1.11 -7.24 21.15
C LEU A 36 0.85 -6.13 22.19
N ASP A 37 1.91 -5.43 22.59
CA ASP A 37 1.84 -4.33 23.57
C ASP A 37 1.37 -3.00 22.93
N SER A 38 1.31 -2.90 21.59
CA SER A 38 0.97 -1.65 20.89
C SER A 38 -0.54 -1.37 20.91
N SER A 39 -0.95 -0.28 21.53
CA SER A 39 -2.36 0.16 21.58
C SER A 39 -2.76 1.01 20.38
N GLU A 40 -1.84 1.82 19.85
CA GLU A 40 -2.04 2.80 18.77
C GLU A 40 -1.57 2.29 17.41
N SER A 41 -1.89 3.06 16.36
CA SER A 41 -1.35 2.84 15.01
C SER A 41 0.14 3.20 14.96
N ALA A 42 0.95 2.32 14.36
CA ALA A 42 2.39 2.53 14.22
C ALA A 42 3.00 1.75 13.06
N ASP A 43 3.94 2.37 12.35
CA ASP A 43 4.87 1.70 11.43
C ASP A 43 6.19 1.46 12.17
N LEU A 44 6.49 0.20 12.50
CA LEU A 44 7.74 -0.24 13.12
C LEU A 44 8.73 -0.66 12.04
N SER A 45 10.01 -0.31 12.20
CA SER A 45 11.06 -0.71 11.26
C SER A 45 12.28 -1.24 12.01
N TYR A 46 12.78 -2.38 11.55
CA TYR A 46 13.94 -3.07 12.11
C TYR A 46 14.97 -3.26 10.99
N GLU A 47 16.07 -2.54 11.10
CA GLU A 47 17.11 -2.45 10.07
C GLU A 47 18.25 -3.46 10.33
N SER A 48 19.15 -3.60 9.36
CA SER A 48 20.35 -4.45 9.46
C SER A 48 20.06 -5.94 9.70
N ILE A 49 18.93 -6.43 9.19
CA ILE A 49 18.57 -7.85 9.26
C ILE A 49 19.04 -8.54 7.98
N PRO A 50 19.96 -9.53 8.05
CA PRO A 50 20.47 -10.21 6.85
C PRO A 50 19.37 -10.89 6.02
N PRO A 51 19.49 -10.98 4.68
CA PRO A 51 18.43 -11.48 3.80
C PRO A 51 17.79 -12.83 4.19
N PRO A 52 18.56 -13.89 4.51
CA PRO A 52 17.95 -15.16 4.90
C PRO A 52 17.16 -15.07 6.21
N ALA A 53 17.67 -14.31 7.18
CA ALA A 53 17.02 -14.13 8.48
C ALA A 53 15.77 -13.25 8.37
N GLY A 54 15.82 -12.19 7.56
CA GLY A 54 14.69 -11.28 7.38
C GLY A 54 13.50 -11.93 6.69
N LEU A 55 13.75 -12.71 5.63
CA LEU A 55 12.70 -13.50 4.97
C LEU A 55 12.09 -14.55 5.90
N GLN A 56 12.94 -15.24 6.67
CA GLN A 56 12.49 -16.22 7.66
C GLN A 56 11.59 -15.56 8.70
N LEU A 57 12.01 -14.43 9.28
CA LEU A 57 11.21 -13.66 10.25
C LEU A 57 9.87 -13.24 9.67
N ALA A 58 9.86 -12.65 8.48
CA ALA A 58 8.63 -12.22 7.82
C ALA A 58 7.65 -13.39 7.61
N THR A 59 8.17 -14.55 7.23
CA THR A 59 7.38 -15.78 7.06
C THR A 59 6.84 -16.26 8.40
N SER A 60 7.69 -16.35 9.43
CA SER A 60 7.28 -16.80 10.77
C SER A 60 6.22 -15.90 11.40
N PHE A 61 6.27 -14.58 11.20
CA PHE A 61 5.24 -13.67 11.72
C PHE A 61 3.88 -13.89 11.07
N ARG A 62 3.84 -14.24 9.78
CA ARG A 62 2.58 -14.54 9.09
C ARG A 62 1.93 -15.80 9.63
N GLU A 63 2.74 -16.80 9.96
CA GLU A 63 2.28 -18.11 10.43
C GLU A 63 1.98 -18.13 11.94
N ASP A 64 2.25 -17.02 12.65
CA ASP A 64 2.04 -16.92 14.09
C ASP A 64 0.57 -16.58 14.44
N PRO A 65 -0.14 -17.47 15.16
CA PRO A 65 -1.56 -17.29 15.45
C PRO A 65 -1.85 -16.15 16.43
N ASP A 66 -0.91 -15.80 17.32
CA ASP A 66 -1.10 -14.70 18.26
C ASP A 66 -1.02 -13.36 17.52
N ILE A 67 -0.13 -13.28 16.52
CA ILE A 67 -0.03 -12.14 15.61
C ILE A 67 -1.30 -12.03 14.76
N GLU A 68 -1.75 -13.13 14.16
CA GLU A 68 -3.01 -13.16 13.41
C GLU A 68 -4.21 -12.71 14.26
N GLY A 69 -4.27 -13.12 15.53
CA GLY A 69 -5.35 -12.75 16.45
C GLY A 69 -5.29 -11.31 16.99
N ALA A 70 -4.09 -10.75 17.19
CA ALA A 70 -3.91 -9.41 17.74
C ALA A 70 -4.18 -8.28 16.73
N LEU A 71 -4.22 -8.62 15.44
CA LEU A 71 -4.34 -7.68 14.34
C LEU A 71 -5.61 -8.00 13.59
N PRO A 72 -6.76 -7.47 14.04
CA PRO A 72 -8.03 -7.83 13.45
C PRO A 72 -8.02 -7.51 11.96
N ARG A 73 -8.13 -8.56 11.13
CA ARG A 73 -8.53 -8.42 9.73
C ARG A 73 -9.84 -7.64 9.75
N SER A 74 -9.87 -6.47 9.14
CA SER A 74 -11.09 -5.67 9.09
C SER A 74 -12.19 -6.50 8.43
N VAL A 75 -13.24 -6.81 9.19
CA VAL A 75 -14.43 -7.50 8.71
C VAL A 75 -15.43 -6.40 8.37
N PHE A 76 -15.52 -6.04 7.10
CA PHE A 76 -16.74 -5.41 6.59
C PHE A 76 -17.63 -6.51 6.02
N ALA A 77 -18.85 -6.59 6.53
CA ALA A 77 -19.83 -7.58 6.12
C ALA A 77 -20.17 -7.41 4.63
N PHE A 78 -20.27 -8.56 3.94
CA PHE A 78 -20.43 -8.75 2.50
C PHE A 78 -19.15 -8.72 1.65
N THR A 79 -18.58 -9.93 1.57
CA THR A 79 -17.55 -10.44 0.64
C THR A 79 -16.14 -9.87 0.80
N THR A 80 -15.29 -10.73 1.39
CA THR A 80 -13.82 -10.65 1.49
C THR A 80 -13.31 -10.04 2.80
N THR A 81 -12.81 -10.93 3.66
CA THR A 81 -12.01 -10.63 4.85
C THR A 81 -10.69 -9.98 4.43
N ILE A 82 -10.36 -8.78 4.93
CA ILE A 82 -9.14 -8.05 4.53
C ILE A 82 -8.43 -7.46 5.76
N SER A 83 -7.19 -7.88 6.00
CA SER A 83 -6.02 -7.00 6.24
C SER A 83 -4.85 -7.87 6.71
N SER A 84 -3.81 -8.04 5.90
CA SER A 84 -2.54 -8.60 6.38
C SER A 84 -1.34 -7.76 5.93
N ASN A 85 -1.45 -6.43 5.92
CA ASN A 85 -0.33 -5.53 5.60
C ASN A 85 0.72 -5.49 6.72
N PHE A 86 0.86 -6.59 7.46
CA PHE A 86 1.42 -6.58 8.79
C PHE A 86 2.93 -6.66 8.77
N VAL A 87 3.52 -7.52 7.95
CA VAL A 87 4.97 -7.71 7.90
C VAL A 87 5.46 -7.72 6.47
N SER A 88 6.47 -6.90 6.21
CA SER A 88 7.22 -6.91 4.97
C SER A 88 8.70 -6.92 5.24
N TYR A 89 9.45 -7.55 4.36
CA TYR A 89 10.91 -7.54 4.40
C TYR A 89 11.46 -7.10 3.05
N ASN A 90 12.34 -6.11 3.08
CA ASN A 90 13.07 -5.63 1.92
C ASN A 90 14.53 -6.07 2.05
N SER A 91 14.96 -7.00 1.20
CA SER A 91 16.31 -7.57 1.25
C SER A 91 17.40 -6.61 0.79
N HIS A 92 17.04 -5.63 -0.04
CA HIS A 92 17.99 -4.62 -0.53
C HIS A 92 18.37 -3.65 0.59
N THR A 93 17.37 -3.17 1.34
CA THR A 93 17.58 -2.27 2.49
C THR A 93 17.78 -3.02 3.80
N GLN A 94 17.71 -4.36 3.80
CA GLN A 94 17.81 -5.22 4.98
C GLN A 94 16.87 -4.81 6.11
N THR A 95 15.66 -4.40 5.74
CA THR A 95 14.68 -3.81 6.67
C THR A 95 13.43 -4.68 6.74
N LEU A 96 13.08 -5.09 7.97
CA LEU A 96 11.79 -5.68 8.30
C LEU A 96 10.87 -4.56 8.79
N THR A 97 9.74 -4.36 8.13
CA THR A 97 8.71 -3.42 8.55
C THR A 97 7.53 -4.19 9.12
N VAL A 98 6.99 -3.66 10.22
CA VAL A 98 5.76 -4.15 10.81
C VAL A 98 4.75 -3.01 10.97
N ARG A 99 3.55 -3.14 10.41
CA ARG A 99 2.49 -2.12 10.53
C ARG A 99 1.40 -2.52 11.51
N VAL A 100 1.30 -1.81 12.62
CA VAL A 100 0.27 -2.03 13.64
C VAL A 100 -0.94 -1.14 13.37
N LYS A 101 -2.13 -1.74 13.29
CA LYS A 101 -3.45 -1.05 13.30
C LYS A 101 -3.54 0.15 12.34
N PRO A 102 -3.62 -0.06 11.01
CA PRO A 102 -3.75 1.05 10.07
C PRO A 102 -4.98 1.93 10.38
N THR A 103 -4.88 3.23 10.11
CA THR A 103 -5.98 4.18 10.30
C THR A 103 -7.06 4.03 9.23
N ARG A 104 -8.27 4.58 9.46
CA ARG A 104 -9.36 4.44 8.48
C ARG A 104 -9.07 5.17 7.15
N VAL A 105 -8.42 6.34 7.20
CA VAL A 105 -8.07 7.09 5.98
C VAL A 105 -7.03 6.37 5.12
N HIS A 106 -6.18 5.57 5.75
CA HIS A 106 -5.21 4.72 5.06
C HIS A 106 -5.93 3.84 4.03
N ASP A 107 -7.02 3.18 4.43
CA ASP A 107 -7.75 2.26 3.56
C ASP A 107 -8.77 2.95 2.62
N ALA A 108 -8.82 4.28 2.59
CA ALA A 108 -9.77 5.03 1.77
C ALA A 108 -9.65 4.77 0.26
N HIS A 109 -8.44 4.38 -0.18
CA HIS A 109 -8.17 4.07 -1.58
C HIS A 109 -8.77 2.74 -2.03
N GLN A 110 -9.10 1.84 -1.10
CA GLN A 110 -9.68 0.54 -1.41
C GLN A 110 -11.07 0.65 -2.05
N PRO A 111 -12.08 1.29 -1.41
CA PRO A 111 -13.39 1.49 -2.04
C PRO A 111 -13.34 2.42 -3.25
N TRP A 112 -12.40 3.38 -3.28
CA TRP A 112 -12.15 4.20 -4.48
C TRP A 112 -11.78 3.31 -5.66
N LEU A 113 -10.80 2.41 -5.52
CA LEU A 113 -10.40 1.53 -6.61
C LEU A 113 -11.53 0.58 -7.04
N ASP A 114 -12.34 0.09 -6.10
CA ASP A 114 -13.51 -0.74 -6.43
C ASP A 114 -14.54 0.02 -7.29
N HIS A 115 -14.78 1.30 -6.99
CA HIS A 115 -15.63 2.17 -7.80
C HIS A 115 -15.02 2.45 -9.18
N GLU A 116 -13.73 2.78 -9.26
CA GLU A 116 -13.07 3.00 -10.55
C GLU A 116 -13.11 1.76 -11.45
N MET A 117 -12.91 0.56 -10.87
CA MET A 117 -13.02 -0.71 -11.60
C MET A 117 -14.45 -0.99 -12.09
N LEU A 118 -15.47 -0.55 -11.36
CA LEU A 118 -16.86 -0.61 -11.81
C LEU A 118 -17.11 0.39 -12.94
N ASP A 119 -16.65 1.63 -12.81
CA ASP A 119 -16.84 2.70 -13.79
C ASP A 119 -16.10 2.40 -15.11
N MET A 120 -14.94 1.74 -15.04
CA MET A 120 -14.26 1.16 -16.20
C MET A 120 -15.15 0.18 -16.97
N VAL A 121 -15.96 -0.64 -16.28
CA VAL A 121 -16.90 -1.56 -16.95
C VAL A 121 -18.11 -0.82 -17.50
N VAL A 122 -18.69 0.10 -16.74
CA VAL A 122 -19.87 0.87 -17.13
C VAL A 122 -19.60 1.74 -18.36
N SER A 123 -18.42 2.36 -18.42
CA SER A 123 -17.98 3.17 -19.57
C SER A 123 -17.62 2.35 -20.81
N GLY A 124 -17.55 1.02 -20.69
CA GLY A 124 -17.11 0.13 -21.76
C GLY A 124 -15.60 0.10 -21.98
N PHE A 125 -14.82 0.80 -21.14
CA PHE A 125 -13.36 0.70 -21.15
C PHE A 125 -12.92 -0.74 -20.90
N LEU A 126 -13.49 -1.43 -19.90
CA LEU A 126 -13.34 -2.87 -19.69
C LEU A 126 -14.60 -3.62 -20.12
N SER A 127 -14.43 -4.74 -20.81
CA SER A 127 -15.47 -5.76 -20.90
C SER A 127 -15.59 -6.54 -19.59
N VAL A 128 -16.70 -7.25 -19.42
CA VAL A 128 -16.91 -8.13 -18.25
C VAL A 128 -15.83 -9.21 -18.15
N ALA A 129 -15.35 -9.74 -19.29
CA ALA A 129 -14.27 -10.74 -19.31
C ALA A 129 -12.95 -10.14 -18.82
N GLU A 130 -12.61 -8.94 -19.29
CA GLU A 130 -11.43 -8.20 -18.89
C GLU A 130 -11.46 -7.85 -17.39
N LYS A 131 -12.61 -7.40 -16.86
CA LYS A 131 -12.75 -7.18 -15.42
C LYS A 131 -12.56 -8.47 -14.61
N LYS A 132 -13.09 -9.60 -15.09
CA LYS A 132 -12.92 -10.89 -14.38
C LYS A 132 -11.48 -11.36 -14.40
N PHE A 133 -10.71 -10.97 -15.41
CA PHE A 133 -9.28 -11.26 -15.55
C PHE A 133 -8.44 -10.43 -14.57
N LEU A 134 -8.79 -9.16 -14.34
CA LEU A 134 -8.13 -8.28 -13.37
C LEU A 134 -8.66 -8.53 -11.95
N LYS A 135 -7.85 -9.15 -11.09
CA LYS A 135 -8.17 -9.36 -9.68
C LYS A 135 -7.67 -8.19 -8.84
N ARG A 136 -8.57 -7.54 -8.13
CA ARG A 136 -8.18 -6.62 -7.05
C ARG A 136 -7.85 -7.46 -5.82
N LEU A 137 -6.64 -7.35 -5.30
CA LEU A 137 -6.19 -8.10 -4.13
C LEU A 137 -5.68 -7.16 -3.04
N VAL A 138 -5.72 -7.73 -1.84
CA VAL A 138 -5.30 -7.19 -0.54
C VAL A 138 -5.07 -8.39 0.35
N GLY A 139 -4.34 -8.24 1.45
CA GLY A 139 -4.14 -9.41 2.31
C GLY A 139 -3.19 -10.45 1.69
N THR A 140 -2.50 -10.11 0.59
CA THR A 140 -1.76 -11.08 -0.22
C THR A 140 -0.30 -10.68 -0.28
N THR A 141 0.55 -11.45 0.37
CA THR A 141 2.00 -11.23 0.28
C THR A 141 2.57 -11.84 -0.99
N PHE A 142 3.41 -11.07 -1.65
CA PHE A 142 4.18 -11.45 -2.81
C PHE A 142 5.65 -11.69 -2.44
N GLN A 143 6.25 -12.64 -3.15
CA GLN A 143 7.67 -13.01 -3.11
C GLN A 143 8.13 -13.23 -4.56
N GLY A 144 9.39 -13.66 -4.77
CA GLY A 144 9.91 -13.95 -6.11
C GLY A 144 10.31 -12.70 -6.89
N PHE A 145 10.72 -11.65 -6.18
CA PHE A 145 11.33 -10.46 -6.77
C PHE A 145 12.69 -10.78 -7.39
N VAL A 146 13.15 -9.95 -8.32
CA VAL A 146 14.43 -10.13 -9.03
C VAL A 146 15.64 -9.69 -8.20
N ALA A 147 16.84 -9.84 -8.79
CA ALA A 147 18.14 -9.56 -8.17
C ALA A 147 18.19 -8.28 -7.33
N SER A 148 18.90 -8.34 -6.20
CA SER A 148 18.89 -7.38 -5.08
C SER A 148 17.64 -7.43 -4.18
N TYR A 149 16.51 -7.92 -4.69
CA TYR A 149 15.25 -8.06 -3.95
C TYR A 149 14.82 -9.53 -3.76
N GLU A 150 15.62 -10.51 -4.17
CA GLU A 150 15.26 -11.95 -4.24
C GLU A 150 14.72 -12.53 -2.93
N ALA A 151 15.25 -12.07 -1.80
CA ALA A 151 14.81 -12.50 -0.47
C ALA A 151 13.75 -11.57 0.14
N SER A 152 13.15 -10.68 -0.65
CA SER A 152 12.11 -9.78 -0.17
C SER A 152 10.74 -10.46 -0.11
N SER A 153 9.90 -9.97 0.78
CA SER A 153 8.49 -10.33 0.84
C SER A 153 7.68 -9.07 1.14
N LYS A 154 6.64 -8.81 0.37
CA LYS A 154 5.85 -7.58 0.52
C LYS A 154 4.38 -7.83 0.26
N GLU A 155 3.56 -7.29 1.14
CA GLU A 155 2.13 -7.15 0.91
C GLU A 155 1.83 -5.69 0.51
N PRO A 156 1.13 -5.46 -0.62
CA PRO A 156 0.68 -4.14 -1.00
C PRO A 156 -0.60 -3.77 -0.25
N ASP A 157 -0.81 -2.47 -0.01
CA ASP A 157 -2.05 -2.00 0.59
C ASP A 157 -3.27 -2.31 -0.26
N THR A 158 -3.10 -2.30 -1.58
CA THR A 158 -3.98 -2.91 -2.58
C THR A 158 -3.21 -3.10 -3.88
N CYS A 159 -3.57 -4.11 -4.68
CA CYS A 159 -3.02 -4.27 -6.02
C CYS A 159 -4.04 -4.77 -7.04
N ILE A 160 -3.68 -4.63 -8.33
CA ILE A 160 -4.36 -5.25 -9.46
C ILE A 160 -3.47 -6.36 -9.99
N LEU A 161 -3.99 -7.59 -9.98
CA LEU A 161 -3.33 -8.80 -10.43
C LEU A 161 -4.07 -9.40 -11.63
N PRO A 162 -3.47 -9.40 -12.83
CA PRO A 162 -4.03 -10.10 -13.98
C PRO A 162 -3.86 -11.62 -13.84
N ASP A 163 -4.94 -12.39 -13.98
CA ASP A 163 -5.00 -13.86 -14.17
C ASP A 163 -4.02 -14.70 -13.33
N ALA A 164 -3.95 -14.39 -12.02
CA ALA A 164 -3.11 -15.10 -11.06
C ALA A 164 -1.62 -15.14 -11.41
N GLN A 165 -1.11 -14.09 -12.07
CA GLN A 165 0.34 -13.90 -12.24
C GLN A 165 1.10 -13.94 -10.90
N PRO A 166 2.42 -14.23 -10.90
CA PRO A 166 3.20 -14.25 -9.67
C PRO A 166 3.31 -12.90 -8.97
N LEU A 167 3.19 -11.80 -9.70
CA LEU A 167 3.29 -10.42 -9.21
C LEU A 167 2.19 -9.54 -9.84
N PRO A 168 1.72 -8.50 -9.13
CA PRO A 168 0.73 -7.57 -9.68
C PRO A 168 1.31 -6.68 -10.77
N THR A 169 0.45 -6.07 -11.59
CA THR A 169 0.84 -5.05 -12.56
C THR A 169 0.69 -3.63 -12.00
N VAL A 170 -0.24 -3.42 -11.06
CA VAL A 170 -0.45 -2.12 -10.42
C VAL A 170 -0.50 -2.30 -8.92
N VAL A 171 0.24 -1.47 -8.20
CA VAL A 171 0.31 -1.48 -6.74
C VAL A 171 -0.07 -0.11 -6.18
N PHE A 172 -0.81 -0.12 -5.07
CA PHE A 172 -1.12 1.06 -4.26
C PHE A 172 -0.50 0.86 -2.89
N GLU A 173 0.26 1.85 -2.44
CA GLU A 173 0.79 1.95 -1.08
C GLU A 173 0.39 3.30 -0.50
N THR A 174 0.06 3.34 0.78
CA THR A 174 -0.41 4.52 1.46
C THR A 174 0.33 4.69 2.79
N GLY A 175 0.49 5.93 3.21
CA GLY A 175 1.16 6.21 4.47
C GLY A 175 1.11 7.67 4.86
N TRP A 176 1.38 7.90 6.14
CA TRP A 176 1.55 9.23 6.69
C TRP A 176 2.96 9.77 6.41
N SER A 177 3.16 11.07 6.66
CA SER A 177 4.45 11.76 6.55
C SER A 177 5.63 11.00 7.15
N GLU A 178 5.39 10.34 8.27
CA GLU A 178 6.34 9.57 9.05
C GLU A 178 6.87 8.35 8.29
N SER A 179 6.09 7.81 7.35
CA SER A 179 6.43 6.63 6.56
C SER A 179 6.86 6.94 5.13
N TRP A 180 7.01 8.22 4.74
CA TRP A 180 7.44 8.57 3.38
C TRP A 180 8.77 7.93 2.94
N PRO A 181 9.84 7.90 3.77
CA PRO A 181 11.06 7.19 3.38
C PRO A 181 10.80 5.71 3.12
N ARG A 182 9.92 5.07 3.91
CA ARG A 182 9.54 3.67 3.69
C ARG A 182 8.78 3.51 2.38
N LEU A 183 7.79 4.36 2.10
CA LEU A 183 7.01 4.31 0.86
C LEU A 183 7.88 4.44 -0.39
N ASP A 184 8.93 5.26 -0.33
CA ASP A 184 9.89 5.38 -1.43
C ASP A 184 10.69 4.08 -1.64
N HIS A 185 11.12 3.40 -0.57
CA HIS A 185 11.76 2.08 -0.68
C HIS A 185 10.78 0.98 -1.14
N ASP A 186 9.51 1.04 -0.73
CA ASP A 186 8.47 0.12 -1.18
C ASP A 186 8.21 0.28 -2.68
N LYS A 187 8.14 1.53 -3.17
CA LYS A 187 8.11 1.84 -4.60
C LYS A 187 9.28 1.19 -5.34
N ASP A 188 10.50 1.35 -4.84
CA ASP A 188 11.69 0.77 -5.49
C ASP A 188 11.65 -0.75 -5.50
N LEU A 189 11.27 -1.38 -4.39
CA LEU A 189 11.08 -2.83 -4.32
C LEU A 189 10.07 -3.30 -5.36
N TRP A 190 8.92 -2.62 -5.48
CA TRP A 190 7.89 -2.99 -6.44
C TRP A 190 8.32 -2.76 -7.89
N LEU A 191 8.94 -1.62 -8.22
CA LEU A 191 9.30 -1.31 -9.60
C LEU A 191 10.59 -1.99 -10.07
N LEU A 192 11.61 -2.07 -9.23
CA LEU A 192 12.89 -2.72 -9.57
C LEU A 192 12.83 -4.22 -9.30
N GLY A 193 12.44 -4.60 -8.09
CA GLY A 193 12.30 -6.01 -7.70
C GLY A 193 11.17 -6.71 -8.43
N GLY A 194 10.09 -6.01 -8.76
CA GLY A 194 8.96 -6.57 -9.50
C GLY A 194 9.07 -6.49 -11.02
N ALA A 195 10.22 -6.07 -11.55
CA ALA A 195 10.44 -5.95 -12.98
C ALA A 195 10.42 -7.33 -13.70
N PRO A 196 9.90 -7.40 -14.93
CA PRO A 196 9.23 -6.33 -15.67
C PRO A 196 7.72 -6.23 -15.36
N THR A 197 7.18 -7.08 -14.48
CA THR A 197 5.74 -7.32 -14.29
C THR A 197 5.00 -6.12 -13.69
N VAL A 198 5.47 -5.57 -12.58
CA VAL A 198 4.84 -4.40 -11.95
C VAL A 198 5.02 -3.20 -12.87
N GLN A 199 3.95 -2.60 -13.39
CA GLN A 199 3.99 -1.48 -14.31
C GLN A 199 3.92 -0.13 -13.60
N LEU A 200 3.10 -0.04 -12.54
CA LEU A 200 2.82 1.20 -11.82
C LEU A 200 2.80 0.99 -10.31
N VAL A 201 3.30 2.00 -9.59
CA VAL A 201 3.14 2.14 -8.14
C VAL A 201 2.51 3.50 -7.85
N PHE A 202 1.37 3.48 -7.16
CA PHE A 202 0.69 4.66 -6.64
C PHE A 202 1.07 4.82 -5.16
N LEU A 203 1.67 5.95 -4.80
CA LEU A 203 1.93 6.33 -3.42
C LEU A 203 0.91 7.36 -2.96
N ILE A 204 0.08 7.02 -1.98
CA ILE A 204 -0.90 7.93 -1.38
C ILE A 204 -0.33 8.43 -0.06
N LYS A 205 0.00 9.71 -0.02
CA LYS A 205 0.73 10.36 1.07
C LYS A 205 -0.20 11.27 1.84
N TRP A 206 -0.48 10.93 3.10
CA TRP A 206 -1.27 11.75 4.02
C TRP A 206 -0.35 12.54 4.95
N SER A 207 -0.76 13.74 5.35
CA SER A 207 -0.05 14.51 6.38
C SER A 207 -1.01 15.37 7.18
N LYS A 208 -0.71 15.56 8.47
CA LYS A 208 -1.46 16.49 9.33
C LYS A 208 -0.91 17.91 9.14
N SER A 209 -1.80 18.89 9.28
CA SER A 209 -1.50 20.31 9.18
C SER A 209 -2.29 21.11 10.22
N ASP A 210 -1.93 22.37 10.38
CA ASP A 210 -2.51 23.26 11.38
C ASP A 210 -4.04 23.33 11.31
N GLY A 211 -4.66 23.54 12.47
CA GLY A 211 -6.12 23.59 12.59
C GLY A 211 -6.78 22.22 12.45
N ASN A 212 -6.07 21.14 12.82
CA ASN A 212 -6.58 19.78 12.81
C ASN A 212 -6.97 19.31 11.40
N ARG A 213 -6.18 19.74 10.41
CA ARG A 213 -6.43 19.48 8.98
C ARG A 213 -5.57 18.34 8.45
N VAL A 214 -6.10 17.57 7.49
CA VAL A 214 -5.36 16.53 6.79
C VAL A 214 -5.18 16.91 5.33
N LYS A 215 -3.93 16.96 4.88
CA LYS A 215 -3.55 17.05 3.47
C LYS A 215 -3.36 15.65 2.92
N GLY A 216 -3.57 15.52 1.62
CA GLY A 216 -3.32 14.28 0.90
C GLY A 216 -2.74 14.58 -0.48
N GLU A 217 -1.86 13.71 -0.95
CA GLU A 217 -1.28 13.75 -2.29
C GLU A 217 -1.19 12.31 -2.82
N ILE A 218 -1.34 12.15 -4.13
CA ILE A 218 -1.09 10.88 -4.81
C ILE A 218 0.02 11.07 -5.84
N GLN A 219 1.02 10.19 -5.79
CA GLN A 219 2.14 10.16 -6.72
C GLN A 219 2.09 8.86 -7.52
N VAL A 220 2.24 8.93 -8.84
CA VAL A 220 2.25 7.78 -9.74
C VAL A 220 3.66 7.59 -10.25
N TYR A 221 4.22 6.41 -10.01
CA TYR A 221 5.54 6.03 -10.50
C TYR A 221 5.43 4.87 -11.49
N GLY A 222 6.30 4.91 -12.50
CA GLY A 222 6.57 3.80 -13.40
C GLY A 222 8.06 3.66 -13.62
N ARG A 223 8.46 2.94 -14.68
CA ARG A 223 9.86 2.90 -15.13
C ARG A 223 10.05 3.73 -16.40
N ASP A 224 11.18 4.38 -16.52
CA ASP A 224 11.59 5.06 -17.74
C ASP A 224 12.14 4.08 -18.80
N GLY A 225 12.63 4.61 -19.93
CA GLY A 225 13.20 3.79 -21.01
C GLY A 225 14.47 3.03 -20.65
N THR A 226 15.11 3.35 -19.51
CA THR A 226 16.27 2.64 -18.98
C THR A 226 15.90 1.58 -17.95
N GLY A 227 14.62 1.54 -17.53
CA GLY A 227 14.13 0.64 -16.49
C GLY A 227 14.19 1.25 -15.09
N GLU A 228 14.56 2.52 -14.95
CA GLU A 228 14.69 3.19 -13.65
C GLU A 228 13.35 3.78 -13.19
N PRO A 229 13.04 3.76 -11.87
CA PRO A 229 11.84 4.37 -11.33
C PRO A 229 11.78 5.87 -11.62
N THR A 230 10.68 6.32 -12.24
CA THR A 230 10.44 7.73 -12.53
C THR A 230 9.05 8.15 -12.06
N LEU A 231 8.95 9.37 -11.54
CA LEU A 231 7.67 10.01 -11.24
C LEU A 231 6.99 10.36 -12.56
N LEU A 232 5.77 9.87 -12.76
CA LEU A 232 4.95 10.13 -13.93
C LEU A 232 3.97 11.27 -13.70
N GLN A 233 3.36 11.31 -12.51
CA GLN A 233 2.37 12.31 -12.14
C GLN A 233 2.28 12.47 -10.62
N ILE A 234 1.89 13.66 -10.19
CA ILE A 234 1.66 14.04 -8.80
C ILE A 234 0.41 14.91 -8.76
N GLU A 235 -0.52 14.59 -7.87
CA GLU A 235 -1.77 15.34 -7.75
C GLU A 235 -2.18 15.51 -6.28
N PRO A 236 -2.55 16.72 -5.84
CA PRO A 236 -3.12 16.91 -4.51
C PRO A 236 -4.51 16.27 -4.40
N ILE A 237 -4.73 15.50 -3.35
CA ILE A 237 -6.05 15.03 -2.92
C ILE A 237 -6.71 16.12 -2.06
N PHE A 238 -6.02 16.59 -1.03
CA PHE A 238 -6.45 17.75 -0.23
C PHE A 238 -5.25 18.69 0.01
N PRO A 239 -5.42 20.01 -0.11
CA PRO A 239 -6.66 20.70 -0.48
C PRO A 239 -7.07 20.47 -1.93
N VAL A 240 -8.37 20.62 -2.21
CA VAL A 240 -8.88 20.58 -3.59
C VAL A 240 -8.32 21.80 -4.34
N PRO A 241 -7.64 21.64 -5.49
CA PRO A 241 -7.15 22.76 -6.28
C PRO A 241 -8.29 23.65 -6.76
N LEU A 242 -8.11 24.97 -6.63
CA LEU A 242 -9.13 25.95 -7.02
C LEU A 242 -9.40 25.99 -8.53
N GLY A 243 -8.43 25.59 -9.35
CA GLY A 243 -8.51 25.69 -10.83
C GLY A 243 -8.82 24.38 -11.54
N ASP A 244 -8.62 23.24 -10.89
CA ASP A 244 -8.82 21.92 -11.49
C ASP A 244 -9.31 20.92 -10.43
N PRO A 245 -10.61 20.95 -10.09
CA PRO A 245 -11.17 20.02 -9.11
C PRO A 245 -11.32 18.60 -9.68
N ASP A 246 -11.25 18.42 -11.00
CA ASP A 246 -11.54 17.17 -11.71
C ASP A 246 -10.27 16.50 -12.23
N GLN A 247 -9.19 16.59 -11.45
CA GLN A 247 -7.93 15.93 -11.76
C GLN A 247 -8.12 14.43 -11.95
N THR A 248 -7.36 13.88 -12.90
CA THR A 248 -7.40 12.45 -13.20
C THR A 248 -6.01 11.87 -13.34
N LEU A 249 -5.89 10.56 -13.09
CA LEU A 249 -4.67 9.80 -13.27
C LEU A 249 -4.86 8.82 -14.44
N PRO A 250 -4.19 9.02 -15.58
CA PRO A 250 -4.31 8.16 -16.74
C PRO A 250 -3.67 6.80 -16.46
N ILE A 251 -4.38 5.74 -16.84
CA ILE A 251 -3.88 4.37 -16.81
C ILE A 251 -4.19 3.69 -18.14
N THR A 252 -3.16 3.12 -18.77
CA THR A 252 -3.27 2.43 -20.04
C THR A 252 -3.64 0.96 -19.85
N ARG A 253 -4.20 0.35 -20.89
CA ARG A 253 -4.40 -1.11 -20.93
C ARG A 253 -3.09 -1.89 -20.77
N ALA A 254 -2.00 -1.43 -21.38
CA ALA A 254 -0.69 -2.06 -21.22
C ALA A 254 -0.25 -2.06 -19.74
N GLN A 255 -0.50 -0.97 -19.01
CA GLN A 255 -0.19 -0.89 -17.58
C GLN A 255 -1.07 -1.81 -16.74
N LEU A 256 -2.37 -1.94 -17.06
CA LEU A 256 -3.28 -2.82 -16.33
C LEU A 256 -3.01 -4.31 -16.59
N PHE A 257 -2.81 -4.70 -17.85
CA PHE A 257 -2.76 -6.10 -18.27
C PHE A 257 -1.33 -6.64 -18.47
N GLY A 258 -0.32 -5.77 -18.51
CA GLY A 258 1.03 -6.15 -18.92
C GLY A 258 1.03 -6.76 -20.32
N ALA A 259 1.68 -7.92 -20.48
CA ALA A 259 1.72 -8.65 -21.74
C ALA A 259 0.38 -9.31 -22.15
N SER A 260 -0.64 -9.26 -21.29
CA SER A 260 -1.91 -9.98 -21.47
C SER A 260 -3.06 -9.07 -21.95
N VAL A 261 -2.76 -8.00 -22.69
CA VAL A 261 -3.79 -7.16 -23.32
C VAL A 261 -4.64 -8.02 -24.25
N PHE A 262 -5.97 -7.92 -24.12
CA PHE A 262 -6.89 -8.77 -24.85
C PHE A 262 -6.83 -8.53 -26.37
N PRO A 263 -6.98 -9.56 -27.21
CA PRO A 263 -6.98 -9.41 -28.67
C PRO A 263 -8.00 -8.37 -29.16
N GLY A 264 -7.59 -7.54 -30.12
CA GLY A 264 -8.44 -6.49 -30.69
C GLY A 264 -8.57 -5.22 -29.84
N ARG A 265 -7.85 -5.12 -28.72
CA ARG A 265 -7.73 -3.89 -27.92
C ARG A 265 -6.42 -3.17 -28.20
N SER A 266 -6.42 -1.85 -28.09
CA SER A 266 -5.17 -1.10 -28.15
C SER A 266 -4.48 -1.13 -26.78
N PRO A 267 -3.18 -1.44 -26.69
CA PRO A 267 -2.43 -1.35 -25.44
C PRO A 267 -2.40 0.08 -24.88
N THR A 268 -2.58 1.10 -25.73
CA THR A 268 -2.50 2.52 -25.35
C THR A 268 -3.86 3.13 -25.02
N ASP A 269 -4.96 2.39 -25.11
CA ASP A 269 -6.25 2.91 -24.65
C ASP A 269 -6.11 3.27 -23.17
N THR A 270 -6.56 4.47 -22.83
CA THR A 270 -6.36 5.07 -21.52
C THR A 270 -7.69 5.26 -20.82
N TYR A 271 -7.73 4.91 -19.54
CA TYR A 271 -8.79 5.30 -18.61
C TYR A 271 -8.24 6.32 -17.63
N ASN A 272 -9.07 7.28 -17.23
CA ASN A 272 -8.67 8.37 -16.36
C ASN A 272 -9.29 8.14 -14.97
N LEU A 273 -8.48 7.67 -14.01
CA LEU A 273 -8.93 7.44 -12.64
C LEU A 273 -9.29 8.77 -11.98
N SER A 274 -10.46 8.88 -11.35
CA SER A 274 -10.96 10.13 -10.79
C SER A 274 -10.39 10.43 -9.40
N ILE A 275 -9.70 11.57 -9.24
CA ILE A 275 -9.25 12.04 -7.92
C ILE A 275 -10.42 12.60 -7.11
N ALA A 276 -11.44 13.15 -7.77
CA ALA A 276 -12.68 13.56 -7.11
C ALA A 276 -13.35 12.37 -6.39
N ASN A 277 -13.35 11.18 -7.01
CA ASN A 277 -13.85 9.96 -6.38
C ASN A 277 -12.98 9.52 -5.20
N LEU A 278 -11.65 9.66 -5.30
CA LEU A 278 -10.76 9.38 -4.17
C LEU A 278 -11.04 10.31 -2.98
N ARG A 279 -11.24 11.61 -3.23
CA ARG A 279 -11.63 12.58 -2.19
C ARG A 279 -12.95 12.21 -1.53
N ALA A 280 -13.96 11.86 -2.32
CA ALA A 280 -15.28 11.48 -1.83
C ALA A 280 -15.22 10.26 -0.90
N ASN A 281 -14.32 9.30 -1.18
CA ASN A 281 -14.08 8.14 -0.31
C ASN A 281 -13.26 8.52 0.93
N ALA A 282 -12.25 9.40 0.81
CA ALA A 282 -11.37 9.77 1.92
C ALA A 282 -12.00 10.71 2.94
N ASP A 283 -12.83 11.67 2.51
CA ASP A 283 -13.46 12.68 3.38
C ASP A 283 -14.17 12.09 4.61
N PRO A 284 -15.12 11.11 4.47
CA PRO A 284 -15.79 10.55 5.64
C PRO A 284 -14.83 9.85 6.60
N PHE A 285 -13.73 9.24 6.12
CA PHE A 285 -12.73 8.62 6.99
C PHE A 285 -11.90 9.66 7.74
N ILE A 286 -11.48 10.73 7.07
CA ILE A 286 -10.78 11.87 7.70
C ILE A 286 -11.64 12.48 8.81
N ARG A 287 -12.92 12.75 8.54
CA ARG A 287 -13.86 13.31 9.53
C ARG A 287 -14.13 12.37 10.69
N ASN A 288 -14.27 11.07 10.42
CA ASN A 288 -14.47 10.06 11.46
C ASN A 288 -13.27 9.91 12.40
N MET A 289 -12.07 10.25 11.92
CA MET A 289 -10.86 10.35 12.73
C MET A 289 -10.77 11.66 13.52
N GLY A 290 -11.77 12.54 13.39
CA GLY A 290 -11.84 13.83 14.08
C GLY A 290 -11.09 14.95 13.36
N PHE A 291 -10.58 14.74 12.15
CA PHE A 291 -9.85 15.74 11.36
C PHE A 291 -10.75 16.45 10.34
N ILE A 292 -10.22 17.50 9.70
CA ILE A 292 -10.87 18.23 8.62
C ILE A 292 -10.02 18.07 7.35
N PRO A 293 -10.56 17.69 6.18
CA PRO A 293 -9.77 17.76 4.94
C PRO A 293 -9.27 19.18 4.68
N ALA A 294 -8.00 19.31 4.29
CA ALA A 294 -7.32 20.60 4.14
C ALA A 294 -8.01 21.55 3.17
#